data_AF-A0A820KWD4-F1
#
_entry.id   AF-A0A820KWD4-F1
#
_cell.length_a   1.000
_cell.length_b   1.000
_cell.length_c   1.000
_cell.angle_alpha   90.00
_cell.angle_beta   90.00
_cell.angle_gamma   90.00
#
_symmetry.space_group_name_H-M   'P 1'
#
loop_
_entity.id
_entity.type
_entity.pdbx_description
1 polymer ?
#
loop_
_entity_poly.entity_id
_entity_poly.type
_entity_poly.pdbx_seq_one_letter_code
_entity_poly.pdbx_strand_id
1 'polypeptide(L)'
;NGKSGNPKALMNTIMQLRKICNHPFMFNELEERIGAHLSYTNGVCNGSDLYRASGKFELLDRILPKLKATNHRVLLFCQMTTLMTIMEDYFTYKNFTYLRLDGQTKSEERGDLLAKFSEKNSDIFIFLLSTRAGGLGLNLQTADTVIIFDSDWNPHQ
;
A
#
# COMPACT_ATOMS: atom_id res chain seq x y z
N ASN A 1 11.12 3.05 42.23
CA ASN A 1 10.80 4.23 41.39
C ASN A 1 10.41 3.82 39.98
N GLY A 2 9.22 3.23 39.81
CA GLY A 2 8.66 2.95 38.49
C GLY A 2 7.96 4.20 37.98
N LYS A 3 8.62 5.00 37.14
CA LYS A 3 7.94 6.03 36.37
C LYS A 3 6.96 5.31 35.45
N SER A 4 5.66 5.48 35.69
CA SER A 4 4.61 5.04 34.79
C SER A 4 4.92 5.60 33.40
N GLY A 5 5.30 4.72 32.47
CA GLY A 5 5.60 5.12 31.10
C GLY A 5 4.39 5.82 30.49
N ASN A 6 4.61 6.96 29.83
CA ASN A 6 3.53 7.72 29.19
C ASN A 6 2.87 6.83 28.11
N PRO A 7 1.59 6.43 28.26
CA PRO A 7 0.93 5.52 27.32
C PRO A 7 0.92 6.06 25.89
N LYS A 8 0.90 7.39 25.72
CA LYS A 8 0.98 8.04 24.40
C LYS A 8 2.34 7.85 23.74
N ALA A 9 3.42 7.89 24.52
CA ALA A 9 4.77 7.66 24.00
C ALA A 9 4.95 6.21 23.54
N LEU A 10 4.42 5.25 24.31
CA LEU A 10 4.43 3.84 23.94
C LEU A 10 3.62 3.58 22.65
N MET A 11 2.42 4.15 22.55
CA MET A 11 1.57 4.03 21.36
C MET A 11 2.26 4.60 20.11
N ASN A 12 2.94 5.74 20.25
CA ASN A 12 3.73 6.32 19.17
C ASN A 12 4.89 5.40 18.76
N THR A 13 5.61 4.80 19.72
CA THR A 13 6.69 3.85 19.43
C THR A 13 6.17 2.64 18.66
N ILE A 14 5.05 2.05 19.09
CA ILE A 14 4.41 0.93 18.39
C ILE A 14 4.07 1.32 16.95
N MET A 15 3.59 2.55 16.73
CA MET A 15 3.29 3.04 15.40
C MET A 15 4.53 3.18 14.51
N GLN A 16 5.65 3.69 15.05
CA GLN A 16 6.91 3.73 14.30
C GLN A 16 7.41 2.32 13.97
N LEU A 17 7.29 1.37 14.90
CA LEU A 17 7.64 -0.03 14.65
C LEU A 17 6.78 -0.66 13.55
N ARG A 18 5.49 -0.34 13.48
CA ARG A 18 4.63 -0.78 12.38
C ARG A 18 5.06 -0.19 11.03
N LYS A 19 5.41 1.10 10.99
CA LYS A 19 5.88 1.76 9.78
C LYS A 19 7.12 1.09 9.21
N ILE A 20 8.14 0.86 10.05
CA ILE A 20 9.41 0.28 9.58
C ILE A 20 9.24 -1.16 9.06
N CYS A 21 8.35 -1.95 9.66
CA CYS A 21 8.01 -3.30 9.18
C CYS A 21 7.27 -3.29 7.83
N ASN A 22 6.62 -2.18 7.47
CA ASN A 22 5.95 -2.03 6.18
C ASN A 22 6.92 -1.51 5.11
N HIS A 23 7.55 -0.35 5.37
CA HIS A 23 8.54 0.22 4.46
C HIS A 23 9.43 1.27 5.17
N PRO A 24 10.76 1.30 4.95
CA PRO A 24 11.62 2.33 5.53
C PRO A 24 11.32 3.74 5.02
N PHE A 25 10.88 3.89 3.77
CA PHE A 25 10.50 5.20 3.21
C PHE A 25 9.18 5.76 3.78
N MET A 26 8.53 5.07 4.72
CA MET A 26 7.49 5.70 5.55
C MET A 26 8.04 6.78 6.50
N PHE A 27 9.37 6.90 6.58
CA PHE A 27 10.10 7.95 7.27
C PHE A 27 10.79 8.84 6.23
N ASN A 28 10.19 9.99 5.92
CA ASN A 28 10.69 10.89 4.86
C ASN A 28 12.16 11.27 5.04
N GLU A 29 12.59 11.56 6.27
CA GLU A 29 14.00 11.87 6.58
C GLU A 29 14.96 10.73 6.20
N LEU A 30 14.51 9.47 6.32
CA LEU A 30 15.31 8.32 5.93
C LEU A 30 15.33 8.17 4.41
N GLU A 31 14.18 8.35 3.75
CA GLU A 31 14.09 8.35 2.29
C GLU A 31 14.98 9.43 1.68
N GLU A 32 14.91 10.67 2.15
CA GLU A 32 15.74 11.78 1.66
C GLU A 32 17.25 11.49 1.81
N ARG A 33 17.65 10.91 2.95
CA ARG A 33 19.06 10.56 3.20
C ARG A 33 19.54 9.45 2.28
N ILE A 34 18.72 8.41 2.07
CA ILE A 34 19.05 7.32 1.15
C ILE A 34 19.03 7.83 -0.28
N GLY A 35 18.05 8.67 -0.62
CA GLY A 35 17.89 9.29 -1.92
C GLY A 35 19.10 10.12 -2.32
N ALA A 36 19.57 10.97 -1.41
CA ALA A 36 20.79 11.75 -1.58
C ALA A 36 22.04 10.86 -1.71
N HIS A 37 22.14 9.80 -0.91
CA HIS A 37 23.27 8.86 -0.97
C HIS A 37 23.33 8.11 -2.32
N LEU A 38 22.17 7.78 -2.88
CA LEU A 38 22.02 7.11 -4.18
C LEU A 38 21.96 8.09 -5.36
N SER A 39 22.21 9.38 -5.13
CA SER A 39 22.24 10.44 -6.16
C SER A 39 20.91 10.65 -6.91
N TYR A 40 19.76 10.41 -6.25
CA TYR A 40 18.46 10.79 -6.79
C TYR A 40 18.30 12.32 -6.72
N THR A 41 17.97 12.94 -7.86
CA THR A 41 17.92 14.41 -8.04
C THR A 41 16.96 15.13 -7.09
N ASN A 42 15.93 14.44 -6.59
CA ASN A 42 14.92 15.02 -5.70
C ASN A 42 14.93 14.42 -4.28
N GLY A 43 15.92 13.57 -3.95
CA GLY A 43 15.93 12.84 -2.68
C GLY A 43 14.84 11.76 -2.53
N VAL A 44 13.98 11.60 -3.52
CA VAL A 44 12.94 10.55 -3.56
C VAL A 44 13.52 9.31 -4.24
N CYS A 45 13.47 8.18 -3.53
CA CYS A 45 13.97 6.92 -4.06
C CYS A 45 13.02 6.39 -5.13
N ASN A 46 13.57 5.76 -6.18
CA ASN A 46 12.74 5.18 -7.24
C ASN A 46 13.28 3.82 -7.70
N GLY A 47 12.64 3.26 -8.72
CA GLY A 47 13.14 2.07 -9.38
C GLY A 47 13.21 0.85 -8.48
N SER A 48 14.34 0.14 -8.51
CA SER A 48 14.49 -1.08 -7.71
C SER A 48 14.59 -0.84 -6.22
N ASP A 49 14.95 0.36 -5.78
CA ASP A 49 15.12 0.66 -4.35
C ASP A 49 13.76 0.67 -3.62
N LEU A 50 12.67 0.96 -4.33
CA LEU A 50 11.30 0.89 -3.82
C LEU A 50 10.92 -0.51 -3.31
N TYR A 51 11.46 -1.58 -3.91
CA TYR A 51 11.14 -2.94 -3.44
C TYR A 51 12.28 -3.63 -2.71
N ARG A 52 13.53 -3.24 -2.98
CA ARG A 52 14.71 -3.80 -2.28
C ARG A 52 14.82 -3.35 -0.84
N ALA A 53 14.22 -2.21 -0.49
CA ALA A 53 14.26 -1.68 0.87
C ALA A 53 13.28 -2.36 1.85
N SER A 54 12.34 -3.19 1.37
CA SER A 54 11.35 -3.88 2.22
C SER A 54 11.14 -5.33 1.77
N GLY A 55 11.32 -6.27 2.69
CA GLY A 55 11.08 -7.70 2.41
C GLY A 55 9.63 -8.01 1.99
N LYS A 56 8.65 -7.21 2.43
CA LYS A 56 7.26 -7.33 1.96
C LYS A 56 7.14 -6.92 0.49
N PHE A 57 7.77 -5.81 0.10
CA PHE A 57 7.78 -5.39 -1.31
C PHE A 57 8.60 -6.35 -2.17
N GLU A 58 9.70 -6.91 -1.68
CA GLU A 58 10.46 -7.95 -2.37
C GLU A 58 9.62 -9.22 -2.62
N LEU A 59 8.69 -9.54 -1.71
CA LEU A 59 7.71 -10.61 -1.94
C LEU A 59 6.66 -10.20 -2.99
N LEU A 60 6.12 -8.98 -2.90
CA LEU A 60 5.20 -8.44 -3.91
C LEU A 60 5.83 -8.45 -5.32
N ASP A 61 7.11 -8.10 -5.42
CA ASP A 61 7.91 -8.13 -6.66
C ASP A 61 7.97 -9.51 -7.30
N ARG A 62 7.92 -10.56 -6.48
CA ARG A 62 7.93 -11.94 -6.96
C ARG A 62 6.55 -12.49 -7.29
N ILE A 63 5.50 -12.07 -6.58
CA ILE A 63 4.16 -12.65 -6.73
C ILE A 63 3.27 -11.88 -7.74
N LEU A 64 3.33 -10.55 -7.76
CA LEU A 64 2.45 -9.74 -8.63
C LEU A 64 2.69 -10.01 -10.12
N PRO A 65 3.94 -10.15 -10.62
CA PRO A 65 4.15 -10.51 -12.03
C PRO A 65 3.56 -11.88 -12.39
N LYS A 66 3.61 -12.84 -11.47
CA LYS A 66 3.03 -14.18 -11.67
C LYS A 66 1.51 -14.10 -11.75
N LEU A 67 0.89 -13.36 -10.82
CA LEU A 67 -0.55 -13.11 -10.81
C LEU A 67 -1.01 -12.40 -12.08
N LYS A 68 -0.26 -11.40 -12.55
CA LYS A 68 -0.55 -10.70 -13.82
C LYS A 68 -0.43 -11.65 -15.01
N ALA A 69 0.62 -12.47 -15.06
CA ALA A 69 0.85 -13.42 -16.14
C ALA A 69 -0.25 -14.51 -16.23
N THR A 70 -0.88 -14.87 -15.11
CA THR A 70 -2.01 -15.79 -15.07
C THR A 70 -3.38 -15.10 -15.03
N ASN A 71 -3.43 -13.80 -15.35
CA ASN A 71 -4.64 -13.00 -15.49
C ASN A 71 -5.52 -12.94 -14.22
N HIS A 72 -4.90 -12.96 -13.03
CA HIS A 72 -5.58 -12.70 -11.77
C HIS A 72 -5.84 -11.22 -11.55
N ARG A 73 -6.84 -10.90 -10.73
CA ARG A 73 -7.21 -9.52 -10.37
C ARG A 73 -7.16 -9.34 -8.87
N VAL A 74 -6.39 -8.34 -8.43
CA VAL A 74 -5.94 -8.24 -7.05
C VAL A 74 -6.64 -7.10 -6.31
N LEU A 75 -7.24 -7.39 -5.16
CA LEU A 75 -7.56 -6.40 -4.14
C LEU A 75 -6.40 -6.35 -3.15
N LEU A 76 -5.79 -5.18 -2.99
CA LEU A 76 -4.68 -5.00 -2.06
C LEU A 76 -5.07 -4.02 -0.96
N PHE A 77 -5.13 -4.52 0.27
CA PHE A 77 -5.53 -3.74 1.45
C PHE A 77 -4.30 -3.25 2.23
N CYS A 78 -4.30 -1.95 2.53
CA CYS A 78 -3.31 -1.27 3.36
C CYS A 78 -3.99 -0.45 4.46
N GLN A 79 -3.39 -0.35 5.64
CA GLN A 79 -3.91 0.53 6.70
C GLN A 79 -3.46 1.98 6.53
N MET A 80 -2.20 2.19 6.16
CA MET A 80 -1.59 3.52 6.13
C MET A 80 -1.61 4.12 4.72
N THR A 81 -2.21 5.29 4.54
CA THR A 81 -2.25 5.97 3.23
C THR A 81 -0.88 6.38 2.71
N THR A 82 0.07 6.71 3.58
CA THR A 82 1.48 6.97 3.20
C THR A 82 2.12 5.75 2.53
N LEU A 83 1.81 4.55 3.02
CA LEU A 83 2.30 3.31 2.41
C LEU A 83 1.65 3.06 1.05
N MET A 84 0.37 3.42 0.90
CA MET A 84 -0.32 3.35 -0.40
C MET A 84 0.39 4.20 -1.44
N THR A 85 0.86 5.41 -1.09
CA THR A 85 1.65 6.26 -2.00
C THR A 85 2.95 5.60 -2.46
N ILE A 86 3.73 5.01 -1.54
CA ILE A 86 4.95 4.25 -1.89
C ILE A 86 4.61 3.07 -2.82
N MET A 87 3.46 2.45 -2.61
CA MET A 87 3.00 1.34 -3.42
C MET A 87 2.59 1.77 -4.84
N GLU A 88 2.00 2.95 -5.01
CA GLU A 88 1.71 3.56 -6.31
C GLU A 88 2.99 3.86 -7.10
N ASP A 89 4.04 4.37 -6.45
CA ASP A 89 5.34 4.59 -7.09
C ASP A 89 5.92 3.27 -7.60
N TYR A 90 5.81 2.21 -6.80
CA TYR A 90 6.23 0.86 -7.19
C TYR A 90 5.39 0.29 -8.35
N PHE A 91 4.06 0.45 -8.32
CA PHE A 91 3.19 0.01 -9.41
C PHE A 91 3.48 0.74 -10.71
N THR A 92 3.73 2.05 -10.63
CA THR A 92 4.14 2.88 -11.77
C THR A 92 5.46 2.37 -12.34
N TYR A 93 6.46 2.15 -11.49
CA TYR A 93 7.75 1.58 -11.91
C TYR A 93 7.59 0.21 -12.61
N LYS A 94 6.68 -0.64 -12.14
CA LYS A 94 6.40 -1.96 -12.71
C LYS A 94 5.44 -1.97 -13.90
N ASN A 95 4.88 -0.82 -14.26
CA ASN A 95 3.81 -0.71 -15.27
C ASN A 95 2.60 -1.62 -14.94
N PHE A 96 2.16 -1.60 -13.68
CA PHE A 96 0.90 -2.20 -13.26
C PHE A 96 -0.22 -1.16 -13.37
N THR A 97 -1.34 -1.56 -13.98
CA THR A 97 -2.58 -0.77 -14.03
C THR A 97 -3.30 -0.94 -12.70
N TYR A 98 -3.66 0.17 -12.06
CA TYR A 98 -4.27 0.12 -10.75
C TYR A 98 -5.30 1.25 -10.52
N LEU A 99 -6.16 1.06 -9.53
CA LEU A 99 -7.02 2.10 -8.96
C LEU A 99 -6.75 2.22 -7.47
N ARG A 100 -6.95 3.41 -6.90
CA ARG A 100 -6.80 3.70 -5.48
C ARG A 100 -8.12 4.18 -4.89
N LEU A 101 -8.54 3.60 -3.77
CA LEU A 101 -9.68 4.07 -2.98
C LEU A 101 -9.31 4.14 -1.50
N ASP A 102 -9.42 5.35 -0.94
CA ASP A 102 -9.18 5.60 0.47
C ASP A 102 -10.16 6.64 1.05
N GLY A 103 -9.91 7.07 2.29
CA GLY A 103 -10.76 8.03 2.99
C GLY A 103 -10.81 9.43 2.36
N GLN A 104 -9.89 9.78 1.46
CA GLN A 104 -9.86 11.07 0.76
C GLN A 104 -10.65 11.02 -0.55
N THR A 105 -10.96 9.83 -1.08
CA THR A 105 -11.79 9.66 -2.28
C THR A 105 -13.21 10.17 -2.02
N LYS A 106 -13.67 11.12 -2.85
CA LYS A 106 -15.02 11.69 -2.77
C LYS A 106 -16.08 10.62 -3.01
N SER A 107 -17.22 10.75 -2.34
CA SER A 107 -18.31 9.75 -2.44
C SER A 107 -18.79 9.51 -3.87
N GLU A 108 -18.82 10.56 -4.71
CA GLU A 108 -19.23 10.49 -6.11
C GLU A 108 -18.24 9.67 -6.96
N GLU A 109 -16.93 9.82 -6.73
CA GLU A 109 -15.87 9.13 -7.47
C GLU A 109 -15.78 7.63 -7.12
N ARG A 110 -16.26 7.23 -5.94
CA ARG A 110 -16.22 5.82 -5.50
C ARG A 110 -16.98 4.92 -6.44
N GLY A 111 -18.18 5.32 -6.85
CA GLY A 111 -19.02 4.54 -7.78
C GLY A 111 -18.31 4.29 -9.10
N ASP A 112 -17.67 5.33 -9.64
CA ASP A 112 -16.95 5.25 -10.91
C ASP A 112 -15.72 4.33 -10.82
N LEU A 113 -14.96 4.37 -9.72
CA LEU A 113 -13.82 3.48 -9.51
C LEU A 113 -14.26 2.01 -9.43
N LEU A 114 -15.37 1.74 -8.71
CA LEU A 114 -15.94 0.40 -8.60
C LEU A 114 -16.44 -0.11 -9.96
N ALA A 115 -17.11 0.76 -10.72
CA ALA A 115 -17.59 0.44 -12.07
C ALA A 115 -16.43 0.13 -13.01
N LYS A 116 -15.39 0.99 -13.06
CA LYS A 116 -14.18 0.79 -13.88
C LYS A 116 -13.47 -0.52 -13.56
N PHE A 117 -13.37 -0.87 -12.28
CA PHE A 117 -12.81 -2.17 -11.90
C PHE A 117 -13.73 -3.34 -12.28
N SER A 118 -15.05 -3.16 -12.25
CA SER A 118 -16.01 -4.24 -12.53
C SER A 118 -16.33 -4.42 -14.03
N GLU A 119 -15.81 -3.56 -14.90
CA GLU A 119 -16.00 -3.67 -16.35
C GLU A 119 -15.46 -5.00 -16.90
N LYS A 120 -16.23 -5.63 -17.82
CA LYS A 120 -15.92 -6.97 -18.36
C LYS A 120 -14.54 -7.09 -19.00
N ASN A 121 -14.06 -6.01 -19.61
CA ASN A 121 -12.77 -5.94 -20.29
C ASN A 121 -11.84 -4.92 -19.61
N SER A 122 -12.03 -4.67 -18.31
CA SER A 122 -11.17 -3.79 -17.53
C SER A 122 -9.72 -4.27 -17.61
N ASP A 123 -8.81 -3.39 -17.98
CA ASP A 123 -7.36 -3.63 -17.98
C ASP A 123 -6.74 -3.40 -16.60
N ILE A 124 -7.53 -2.97 -15.61
CA ILE A 124 -7.08 -2.71 -14.25
C ILE A 124 -6.75 -4.03 -13.53
N PHE A 125 -5.47 -4.18 -13.20
CA PHE A 125 -4.91 -5.35 -12.53
C PHE A 125 -5.09 -5.29 -11.00
N ILE A 126 -4.83 -4.13 -10.38
CA ILE A 126 -4.82 -3.98 -8.91
C ILE A 126 -5.83 -2.93 -8.46
N PHE A 127 -6.64 -3.25 -7.45
CA PHE A 127 -7.40 -2.26 -6.71
C PHE A 127 -6.77 -2.08 -5.33
N LEU A 128 -6.10 -0.95 -5.13
CA LEU A 128 -5.46 -0.55 -3.88
C LEU A 128 -6.49 0.11 -2.97
N LEU A 129 -6.74 -0.51 -1.82
CA LEU A 129 -7.79 -0.14 -0.88
C LEU A 129 -7.19 0.20 0.48
N SER A 130 -7.61 1.32 1.07
CA SER A 130 -7.40 1.46 2.52
C SER A 130 -8.38 0.55 3.27
N THR A 131 -7.95 -0.15 4.32
CA THR A 131 -8.81 -1.11 5.06
C THR A 131 -10.11 -0.48 5.54
N ARG A 132 -10.05 0.76 6.02
CA ARG A 132 -11.25 1.51 6.47
C ARG A 132 -12.22 1.85 5.34
N ALA A 133 -11.71 2.16 4.16
CA ALA A 133 -12.57 2.49 3.02
C ALA A 133 -13.10 1.24 2.31
N GLY A 134 -12.33 0.15 2.33
CA GLY A 134 -12.72 -1.15 1.77
C GLY A 134 -13.69 -1.95 2.65
N GLY A 135 -13.64 -1.78 3.97
CA GLY A 135 -14.53 -2.45 4.92
C GLY A 135 -15.99 -1.95 4.92
N LEU A 136 -16.34 -0.98 4.07
CA LEU A 136 -17.67 -0.38 3.99
C LEU A 136 -18.66 -1.16 3.09
N GLY A 137 -18.37 -2.42 2.76
CA GLY A 137 -19.26 -3.26 1.95
C GLY A 137 -19.10 -3.07 0.45
N LEU A 138 -17.85 -3.06 -0.05
CA LEU A 138 -17.58 -3.06 -1.49
C LEU A 138 -17.89 -4.44 -2.10
N ASN A 139 -18.77 -4.49 -3.09
CA ASN A 139 -19.07 -5.73 -3.83
C ASN A 139 -18.18 -5.86 -5.08
N LEU A 140 -16.94 -6.31 -4.90
CA LEU A 140 -15.93 -6.45 -5.96
C LEU A 140 -15.78 -7.91 -6.41
N GLN A 141 -16.81 -8.45 -7.06
CA GLN A 141 -16.86 -9.87 -7.49
C GLN A 141 -15.90 -10.20 -8.63
N THR A 142 -15.34 -9.18 -9.28
CA THR A 142 -14.43 -9.36 -10.40
C THR A 142 -12.99 -9.64 -9.98
N ALA A 143 -12.65 -9.43 -8.70
CA ALA A 143 -11.36 -9.83 -8.15
C ALA A 143 -11.39 -11.28 -7.68
N ASP A 144 -10.27 -11.97 -7.88
CA ASP A 144 -10.08 -13.36 -7.45
C ASP A 144 -8.97 -13.52 -6.41
N THR A 145 -8.18 -12.47 -6.18
CA THR A 145 -7.03 -12.49 -5.28
C THR A 145 -7.13 -11.34 -4.29
N VAL A 146 -6.96 -11.64 -3.00
CA VAL A 146 -6.91 -10.63 -1.94
C VAL A 146 -5.55 -10.68 -1.25
N ILE A 147 -4.90 -9.53 -1.15
CA ILE A 147 -3.64 -9.35 -0.40
C ILE A 147 -3.90 -8.37 0.73
N ILE A 148 -3.69 -8.80 1.96
CA ILE A 148 -3.67 -7.94 3.15
C ILE A 148 -2.20 -7.61 3.43
N PHE A 149 -1.79 -6.37 3.14
CA PHE A 149 -0.39 -5.99 3.27
C PHE A 149 0.02 -5.77 4.74
N ASP A 150 -0.87 -5.16 5.52
CA ASP A 150 -0.71 -5.03 6.95
C ASP A 150 -2.04 -5.16 7.70
N SER A 151 -2.00 -5.95 8.78
CA SER A 151 -3.18 -6.29 9.56
C SER A 151 -3.69 -5.11 10.39
N ASP A 152 -5.00 -5.01 10.55
CA ASP A 152 -5.60 -4.18 11.58
C ASP A 152 -5.30 -4.77 12.98
N TRP A 153 -5.37 -3.93 14.00
CA TRP A 153 -5.44 -4.38 15.39
C TRP A 153 -6.75 -5.09 15.70
N ASN A 154 -7.83 -4.69 15.01
CA ASN A 154 -9.13 -5.32 15.12
C ASN A 154 -9.23 -6.49 14.14
N PRO A 155 -9.26 -7.76 14.58
CA PRO A 155 -9.31 -8.92 13.67
C PRO A 155 -10.60 -9.00 12.84
N HIS A 156 -11.61 -8.20 13.17
CA HIS A 156 -12.84 -8.07 12.39
C HIS A 156 -12.74 -7.09 11.20
N GLN A 157 -11.64 -6.33 11.10
CA GLN A 157 -11.35 -5.35 10.03
C GLN A 157 -10.15 -5.81 9.19
#